data_AF-X6ESM6-F1
#
_entry.id   AF-X6ESM6-F1
#
_cell.length_a   1.000
_cell.length_b   1.000
_cell.length_c   1.000
_cell.angle_alpha   90.00
_cell.angle_beta   90.00
_cell.angle_gamma   90.00
#
_symmetry.space_group_name_H-M   'P 1'
#
loop_
_entity.id
_entity.type
_entity.pdbx_description
1 polymer ?
#
loop_
_entity_poly.entity_id
_entity_poly.type
_entity_poly.pdbx_seq_one_letter_code
_entity_poly.pdbx_strand_id
1 'polypeptide(L)'
;MKSLDWTVRLEWAVAAAAAIVFYGATGASWWLFALLILAPDLSMLGYLGGSRVGAIAYNALHILIVPVLLLLAGHLAGSAVGSAIALIWIAHIAIDRALGYGLKLSTGFQDTHLGRIGRKSETFSP
;
A
#
# COMPACT_ATOMS: atom_id res chain seq x y z
N MET A 1 -5.76 -22.81 -1.64
CA MET A 1 -5.32 -21.49 -2.14
C MET A 1 -6.08 -20.34 -1.47
N LYS A 2 -7.43 -20.35 -1.43
CA LYS A 2 -8.23 -19.33 -0.71
C LYS A 2 -7.80 -19.07 0.74
N SER A 3 -7.38 -20.11 1.48
CA SER A 3 -6.90 -19.97 2.86
C SER A 3 -5.62 -19.13 2.97
N LEU A 4 -4.67 -19.31 2.05
CA LEU A 4 -3.43 -18.53 2.02
C LEU A 4 -3.72 -17.06 1.68
N ASP A 5 -4.64 -16.81 0.74
CA ASP A 5 -5.06 -15.44 0.40
C ASP A 5 -5.67 -14.71 1.60
N TRP A 6 -6.48 -15.40 2.40
CA TRP A 6 -7.05 -14.83 3.63
C TRP A 6 -5.99 -14.57 4.70
N THR A 7 -5.03 -15.48 4.88
CA THR A 7 -3.89 -15.28 5.80
C THR A 7 -3.11 -14.03 5.42
N VAL A 8 -2.72 -13.89 4.14
CA VAL A 8 -1.97 -12.73 3.65
C VAL A 8 -2.76 -11.44 3.88
N ARG A 9 -4.06 -11.43 3.57
CA ARG A 9 -4.92 -10.25 3.80
C ARG A 9 -4.98 -9.87 5.29
N LEU A 10 -5.04 -10.86 6.18
CA LEU A 10 -5.08 -10.63 7.62
C LEU A 10 -3.74 -10.09 8.14
N GLU A 11 -2.62 -10.61 7.68
CA GLU A 11 -1.27 -10.08 8.02
C GLU A 11 -1.17 -8.60 7.66
N TRP A 12 -1.62 -8.23 6.46
CA TRP A 12 -1.61 -6.84 6.02
C TRP A 12 -2.63 -5.97 6.77
N ALA A 13 -3.78 -6.50 7.15
CA ALA A 13 -4.74 -5.79 8.01
C ALA A 13 -4.14 -5.48 9.39
N VAL A 14 -3.39 -6.42 9.97
CA VAL A 14 -2.67 -6.21 11.24
C VAL A 14 -1.56 -5.18 11.07
N ALA A 15 -0.81 -5.23 9.96
CA ALA A 15 0.22 -4.23 9.66
C ALA A 15 -0.38 -2.81 9.50
N ALA A 16 -1.54 -2.69 8.84
CA ALA A 16 -2.26 -1.43 8.72
C ALA A 16 -2.70 -0.90 10.08
N ALA A 17 -3.31 -1.75 10.92
CA ALA A 17 -3.72 -1.38 12.26
C ALA A 17 -2.53 -0.91 13.12
N ALA A 18 -1.41 -1.63 13.07
CA ALA A 18 -0.18 -1.25 13.77
C ALA A 18 0.35 0.11 13.31
N ALA A 19 0.40 0.36 11.99
CA ALA A 19 0.84 1.64 11.44
C ALA A 19 -0.05 2.81 11.89
N ILE A 20 -1.38 2.62 11.93
CA ILE A 20 -2.35 3.62 12.40
C ILE A 20 -2.19 3.89 13.91
N VAL A 21 -1.99 2.84 14.71
CA VAL A 21 -1.75 2.99 16.17
C VAL A 21 -0.46 3.76 16.43
N PHE A 22 0.64 3.38 15.76
CA PHE A 22 1.91 4.11 15.91
C PHE A 22 1.82 5.54 15.38
N TYR A 23 1.04 5.79 14.32
CA TYR A 23 0.77 7.13 13.85
C TYR A 23 0.12 7.99 14.94
N GLY A 24 -0.89 7.45 15.64
CA GLY A 24 -1.52 8.12 16.78
C GLY A 24 -0.53 8.50 17.89
N ALA A 25 0.50 7.68 18.10
CA ALA A 25 1.55 7.95 19.08
C ALA A 25 2.53 9.06 18.66
N THR A 26 2.56 9.47 17.38
CA THR A 26 3.40 10.60 16.91
C THR A 26 2.87 11.97 17.32
N GLY A 27 1.59 12.06 17.69
CA GLY A 27 0.91 13.34 17.97
C GLY A 27 0.62 14.19 16.73
N ALA A 28 0.84 13.68 15.52
CA ALA A 28 0.53 14.39 14.28
C ALA A 28 -0.98 14.56 14.07
N SER A 29 -1.35 15.60 13.31
CA SER A 29 -2.76 15.92 13.03
C SER A 29 -3.42 14.90 12.11
N TRP A 30 -4.57 14.34 12.50
CA TRP A 30 -5.37 13.44 11.67
C TRP A 30 -5.79 14.01 10.31
N TRP A 31 -5.76 15.34 10.12
CA TRP A 31 -5.92 15.95 8.80
C TRP A 31 -4.75 15.63 7.87
N LEU A 32 -3.52 15.57 8.39
CA LEU A 32 -2.35 15.10 7.65
C LEU A 32 -2.54 13.65 7.20
N PHE A 33 -3.04 12.80 8.11
CA PHE A 33 -3.38 11.42 7.79
C PHE A 33 -4.39 11.34 6.65
N ALA A 34 -5.54 11.99 6.81
CA ALA A 34 -6.63 11.97 5.85
C ALA A 34 -6.21 12.49 4.46
N LEU A 35 -5.37 13.52 4.41
CA LEU A 35 -4.88 14.08 3.15
C LEU A 35 -3.86 13.16 2.47
N LEU A 36 -2.88 12.65 3.23
CA LEU A 36 -1.76 11.92 2.65
C LEU A 36 -2.03 10.44 2.43
N ILE A 37 -3.05 9.85 3.07
CA ILE A 37 -3.36 8.43 2.88
C ILE A 37 -3.65 8.11 1.41
N LEU A 38 -4.30 9.01 0.67
CA LEU A 38 -4.62 8.82 -0.76
C LEU A 38 -3.52 9.34 -1.71
N ALA A 39 -2.48 9.98 -1.19
CA ALA A 39 -1.45 10.60 -2.03
C ALA A 39 -0.68 9.59 -2.91
N PRO A 40 -0.32 8.38 -2.44
CA PRO A 40 0.35 7.39 -3.27
C PRO A 40 -0.47 6.98 -4.50
N ASP A 41 -1.81 6.98 -4.43
CA ASP A 41 -2.69 6.57 -5.53
C ASP A 41 -2.70 7.54 -6.71
N LEU A 42 -2.27 8.80 -6.51
CA LEU A 42 -2.08 9.74 -7.62
C LEU A 42 -1.07 9.22 -8.66
N SER A 43 -0.17 8.31 -8.27
CA SER A 43 0.75 7.61 -9.18
C SER A 43 0.02 6.80 -10.26
N MET A 44 -1.25 6.44 -10.06
CA MET A 44 -2.08 5.79 -11.08
C MET A 44 -2.28 6.67 -12.33
N LEU A 45 -2.15 7.99 -12.21
CA LEU A 45 -2.18 8.89 -13.38
C LEU A 45 -1.07 8.58 -14.39
N GLY A 46 0.01 7.89 -13.97
CA GLY A 46 1.04 7.39 -14.88
C GLY A 46 0.51 6.43 -15.96
N TYR A 47 -0.66 5.80 -15.75
CA TYR A 47 -1.32 4.98 -16.76
C TYR A 47 -1.85 5.79 -17.95
N LEU A 48 -1.95 7.12 -17.86
CA LEU A 48 -2.21 7.99 -19.01
C LEU A 48 -1.08 7.90 -20.07
N GLY A 49 0.14 7.56 -19.64
CA GLY A 49 1.28 7.29 -20.52
C GLY A 49 1.40 5.82 -20.96
N GLY A 50 0.40 4.98 -20.67
CA GLY A 50 0.36 3.55 -21.01
C GLY A 50 0.75 2.62 -19.87
N SER A 51 0.45 1.32 -20.03
CA SER A 51 0.53 0.30 -18.97
C SER A 51 1.91 0.17 -18.33
N ARG A 52 2.99 0.27 -19.11
CA ARG A 52 4.36 0.14 -18.59
C ARG A 52 4.74 1.33 -17.71
N VAL A 53 4.48 2.56 -18.17
CA VAL A 53 4.77 3.78 -17.41
C VAL A 53 3.92 3.81 -16.14
N GLY A 54 2.63 3.50 -16.26
CA GLY A 54 1.72 3.39 -15.13
C GLY A 54 2.17 2.37 -14.08
N ALA A 55 2.58 1.16 -14.49
CA ALA A 55 3.06 0.15 -13.57
C ALA A 55 4.34 0.58 -12.83
N ILE A 56 5.28 1.23 -13.51
CA ILE A 56 6.51 1.75 -12.89
C ILE A 56 6.18 2.85 -11.88
N ALA A 57 5.37 3.84 -12.27
CA ALA A 57 4.98 4.95 -11.42
C ALA A 57 4.22 4.46 -10.17
N TYR A 58 3.23 3.58 -10.36
CA TYR A 58 2.47 2.99 -9.26
C TYR A 58 3.37 2.20 -8.31
N ASN A 59 4.20 1.29 -8.84
CA ASN A 59 5.04 0.44 -8.01
C ASN A 59 6.08 1.23 -7.22
N ALA A 60 6.65 2.29 -7.78
CA ALA A 60 7.59 3.16 -7.06
C ALA A 60 6.98 3.75 -5.78
N LEU A 61 5.67 3.99 -5.77
CA LEU A 61 4.92 4.53 -4.63
C LEU A 61 4.26 3.45 -3.77
N HIS A 62 4.27 2.18 -4.21
CA HIS A 62 3.60 1.05 -3.52
C HIS A 62 4.57 -0.06 -3.09
N ILE A 63 5.88 0.17 -3.17
CA ILE A 63 6.89 -0.67 -2.52
C ILE A 63 7.06 -0.26 -1.05
N LEU A 64 7.14 -1.25 -0.16
CA LEU A 64 7.27 -1.01 1.28
C LEU A 64 8.66 -0.49 1.67
N ILE A 65 9.68 -0.70 0.82
CA ILE A 65 11.08 -0.35 1.09
C ILE A 65 11.22 1.14 1.43
N VAL A 66 10.64 2.02 0.60
CA VAL A 66 10.82 3.47 0.74
C VAL A 66 10.22 4.00 2.05
N PRO A 67 8.94 3.74 2.39
CA PRO A 67 8.39 4.26 3.64
C PRO A 67 9.00 3.60 4.89
N VAL A 68 9.47 2.35 4.83
CA VAL A 68 10.21 1.76 5.96
C VAL A 68 11.54 2.47 6.19
N LEU A 69 12.31 2.76 5.13
CA LEU A 69 13.54 3.54 5.26
C LEU A 69 13.27 4.95 5.77
N LEU A 70 12.18 5.59 5.33
CA LEU A 70 11.76 6.88 5.84
C LEU A 70 11.37 6.82 7.32
N LEU A 71 10.68 5.76 7.75
CA LEU A 71 10.33 5.57 9.16
C LEU A 71 11.59 5.45 10.02
N LEU A 72 12.55 4.64 9.59
CA LEU A 72 13.83 4.48 10.30
C LEU A 72 14.59 5.80 10.37
N ALA A 73 14.74 6.50 9.24
CA ALA A 73 15.42 7.79 9.21
C ALA A 73 14.71 8.84 10.08
N GLY A 74 13.37 8.90 10.00
CA GLY A 74 12.55 9.81 10.81
C GLY A 74 12.70 9.53 12.30
N HIS A 75 12.68 8.26 12.70
CA HIS A 75 12.87 7.86 14.09
C HIS A 75 14.27 8.20 14.61
N LEU A 76 15.32 7.85 13.85
CA LEU A 76 16.72 8.14 14.22
C LEU A 76 17.00 9.64 14.29
N ALA A 77 16.33 10.44 13.47
CA ALA A 77 16.43 11.90 13.49
C ALA A 77 15.53 12.57 14.55
N GLY A 78 14.74 11.81 15.31
CA GLY A 78 13.74 12.36 16.23
C GLY A 78 12.63 13.17 15.54
N SER A 79 12.41 12.95 14.25
CA SER A 79 11.42 13.67 13.45
C SER A 79 10.04 13.02 13.56
N ALA A 80 9.17 13.63 14.38
CA ALA A 80 7.77 13.21 14.49
C ALA A 80 7.04 13.29 13.14
N VAL A 81 7.27 14.36 12.36
CA VAL A 81 6.67 14.55 11.04
C VAL A 81 7.15 13.48 10.04
N GLY A 82 8.45 13.19 10.01
CA GLY A 82 9.00 12.16 9.13
C GLY A 82 8.44 10.77 9.44
N SER A 83 8.37 10.44 10.73
CA SER A 83 7.78 9.18 11.21
C SER A 83 6.28 9.11 10.88
N ALA A 84 5.55 10.21 11.04
CA ALA A 84 4.12 10.29 10.73
C ALA A 84 3.84 10.07 9.23
N ILE A 85 4.59 10.74 8.34
CA ILE A 85 4.47 10.55 6.89
C ILE A 85 4.77 9.11 6.49
N ALA A 86 5.83 8.53 7.06
CA ALA A 86 6.19 7.14 6.81
C ALA A 86 5.09 6.16 7.24
N LEU A 87 4.52 6.36 8.43
CA LEU A 87 3.45 5.52 8.96
C LEU A 87 2.15 5.62 8.16
N ILE A 88 1.78 6.82 7.70
CA ILE A 88 0.65 7.00 6.77
C ILE A 88 0.89 6.19 5.49
N TRP A 89 2.09 6.28 4.93
CA TRP A 89 2.43 5.59 3.69
C TRP A 89 2.45 4.07 3.86
N ILE A 90 2.99 3.56 4.98
CA ILE A 90 2.91 2.13 5.34
C ILE A 90 1.45 1.70 5.47
N ALA A 91 0.62 2.50 6.16
CA ALA A 91 -0.81 2.21 6.33
C ALA A 91 -1.52 2.11 4.98
N HIS A 92 -1.27 3.04 4.05
CA HIS A 92 -1.82 2.99 2.69
C HIS A 92 -1.49 1.66 2.00
N ILE A 93 -0.19 1.33 1.91
CA ILE A 93 0.26 0.09 1.25
C ILE A 93 -0.34 -1.14 1.93
N ALA A 94 -0.38 -1.17 3.26
CA ALA A 94 -0.92 -2.29 4.01
C ALA A 94 -2.43 -2.47 3.81
N ILE A 95 -3.21 -1.38 3.79
CA ILE A 95 -4.64 -1.39 3.49
C ILE A 95 -4.87 -1.95 2.08
N ASP A 96 -4.11 -1.46 1.09
CA ASP A 96 -4.18 -1.95 -0.28
C ASP A 96 -4.00 -3.47 -0.35
N ARG A 97 -2.95 -3.99 0.31
CA ARG A 97 -2.65 -5.42 0.33
C ARG A 97 -3.71 -6.24 1.05
N ALA A 98 -4.28 -5.71 2.14
CA ALA A 98 -5.39 -6.34 2.85
C ALA A 98 -6.66 -6.44 1.98
N LEU A 99 -6.89 -5.46 1.10
CA LEU A 99 -7.99 -5.46 0.14
C LEU A 99 -7.71 -6.32 -1.10
N GLY A 100 -6.45 -6.70 -1.32
CA GLY A 100 -5.98 -7.52 -2.44
C GLY A 100 -5.40 -6.72 -3.60
N TYR A 101 -5.15 -5.43 -3.42
CA TYR A 101 -4.39 -4.60 -4.34
C TYR A 101 -2.89 -4.86 -4.16
N GLY A 102 -2.21 -5.17 -5.25
CA GLY A 102 -0.78 -5.49 -5.26
C GLY A 102 0.03 -4.63 -6.21
N LEU A 103 1.36 -4.81 -6.18
CA LEU A 103 2.26 -4.30 -7.22
C LEU A 103 1.76 -4.74 -8.60
N LYS A 104 1.80 -3.80 -9.54
CA LYS A 104 1.27 -3.91 -10.89
C LYS A 104 2.27 -4.58 -11.83
N LEU A 105 1.75 -5.45 -12.68
CA LEU A 105 2.47 -5.99 -13.82
C LEU A 105 2.34 -5.03 -15.01
N SER A 106 3.31 -5.05 -15.92
CA SER A 106 3.29 -4.21 -17.13
C SER A 106 2.21 -4.60 -18.14
N THR A 107 1.56 -5.76 -17.95
CA THR A 107 0.49 -6.29 -18.81
C THR A 107 -0.84 -5.53 -18.68
N GLY A 108 -1.06 -4.83 -17.57
CA GLY A 108 -2.27 -4.01 -17.38
C GLY A 108 -2.53 -3.64 -15.93
N PHE A 109 -3.42 -2.67 -15.70
CA PHE A 109 -3.72 -2.15 -14.36
C PHE A 109 -4.34 -3.20 -13.40
N GLN A 110 -5.09 -4.17 -13.94
CA GLN A 110 -5.75 -5.20 -13.15
C GLN A 110 -4.82 -6.35 -12.75
N ASP A 111 -3.66 -6.49 -13.40
CA ASP A 111 -2.77 -7.62 -13.17
C ASP A 111 -1.75 -7.25 -12.08
N THR A 112 -1.74 -8.01 -10.99
CA THR A 112 -0.85 -7.77 -9.86
C THR A 112 -0.11 -9.04 -9.47
N HIS A 113 0.97 -8.91 -8.69
CA HIS A 113 1.67 -10.07 -8.11
C HIS A 113 0.80 -10.90 -7.13
N LEU A 114 -0.31 -10.35 -6.61
CA LEU A 114 -1.30 -11.10 -5.82
C LEU A 114 -2.39 -11.76 -6.69
N GLY A 115 -2.28 -11.64 -8.00
CA GLY A 115 -3.28 -12.08 -8.96
C GLY A 115 -4.06 -10.93 -9.57
N ARG A 116 -5.06 -11.28 -10.38
CA ARG A 116 -5.87 -10.31 -11.13
C ARG A 116 -7.00 -9.75 -10.27
N ILE A 117 -7.10 -8.42 -10.21
CA ILE A 117 -8.19 -7.70 -9.52
C ILE A 117 -9.53 -8.04 -10.20
N GLY A 118 -10.56 -8.29 -9.41
CA GLY A 118 -11.93 -8.49 -9.90
C GLY A 118 -12.27 -9.91 -10.39
N ARG A 119 -11.34 -10.88 -10.31
CA ARG A 119 -11.66 -12.27 -10.64
C ARG A 119 -12.59 -12.86 -9.56
N LYS A 120 -13.88 -13.02 -9.88
CA LYS A 120 -14.75 -13.99 -9.17
C LYS A 120 -14.13 -15.37 -9.36
N SER A 121 -13.99 -16.16 -8.29
CA SER A 121 -13.61 -17.55 -8.45
C SER A 121 -14.69 -18.23 -9.28
N GLU A 122 -14.44 -18.46 -10.57
CA GLU A 122 -15.23 -19.45 -11.28
C GLU A 122 -14.94 -20.77 -10.59
N THR A 123 -15.96 -21.25 -9.89
CA THR A 123 -16.06 -22.62 -9.43
C THR A 123 -16.00 -23.50 -10.67
N PHE A 124 -14.82 -24.01 -11.00
CA PHE A 124 -14.72 -25.24 -11.75
C PHE A 124 -15.30 -26.35 -10.86
N SER A 125 -16.58 -26.63 -11.06
CA SER A 125 -17.14 -27.94 -10.69
C SER A 125 -16.96 -28.84 -11.92
N PRO A 126 -16.16 -29.91 -11.84
CA PRO A 126 -16.25 -31.00 -12.80
C PRO A 126 -17.57 -31.77 -12.64
#